data_AF-A0A6J1PQ63-F1
#
_entry.id   AF-A0A6J1PQ63-F1
#
_cell.length_a   1.000
_cell.length_b   1.000
_cell.length_c   1.000
_cell.angle_alpha   90.00
_cell.angle_beta   90.00
_cell.angle_gamma   90.00
#
_symmetry.space_group_name_H-M   'P 1'
#
loop_
_entity.id
_entity.type
_entity.pdbx_description
1 polymer ?
#
loop_
_entity_poly.entity_id
_entity_poly.type
_entity_poly.pdbx_seq_one_letter_code
_entity_poly.pdbx_strand_id
1 'polypeptide(L)'
;MFATLKNKIREEIGSDVSTVVKNTGSIRGINSRHVSQIGSTSSISDSQISLDGSKEENTTSPLPPISPKRENSFELKLNDGMQLSVKDIKRFENREDEWKKRLAKKETEILKRMEKKEEEWKVRLLEKEKEWKKVVEKQEKEKRRLEEEIKKIEMAKQSLEHALKNAEEYKKKLYSFQEDAEQLEGFQTQEMAKVKHLLLAKEQEVEEKTHHLKAATAEIENLKTEVSRLRRYEDELNNIQDEMETMRHSTQRERAQLSCQLAQTEEEVRHLKDKVFVLEQRIALETNDQVTVDERIADLMRERTLLERKLEEAHLHLSDIKTSWSGKISSLETQVGRLSRQAGEEGLERRRVEQEKERLKQRIKQLETEIEVNNVVLATKDAKLLRMTEDIDEMAMELKELRASVDDEVDEFKRQIVSYRDM
;
A
#
# COMPACT_ATOMS: atom_id res chain seq x y z
N MET A 1 24.58 -9.03 -8.27
CA MET A 1 23.31 -8.31 -8.03
C MET A 1 23.39 -6.83 -8.38
N PHE A 2 24.42 -6.08 -7.95
CA PHE A 2 24.56 -4.65 -8.31
C PHE A 2 24.84 -4.37 -9.80
N ALA A 3 25.56 -5.25 -10.49
CA ALA A 3 25.85 -5.11 -11.93
C ALA A 3 24.59 -5.28 -12.80
N THR A 4 23.70 -6.19 -12.40
CA THR A 4 22.44 -6.46 -13.10
C THR A 4 21.47 -5.28 -12.99
N LEU A 5 21.44 -4.62 -11.83
CA LEU A 5 20.62 -3.42 -11.62
C LEU A 5 21.13 -2.21 -12.42
N LYS A 6 22.46 -2.02 -12.50
CA LYS A 6 23.06 -0.95 -13.33
C LYS A 6 22.79 -1.14 -14.82
N ASN A 7 22.80 -2.38 -15.31
CA ASN A 7 22.49 -2.66 -16.71
C ASN A 7 21.01 -2.37 -17.02
N LYS A 8 20.10 -2.71 -16.11
CA LYS A 8 18.65 -2.49 -16.29
C LYS A 8 18.27 -1.00 -16.32
N ILE A 9 18.94 -0.18 -15.50
CA ILE A 9 18.73 1.28 -15.47
C ILE A 9 19.29 1.96 -16.73
N ARG A 10 20.43 1.49 -17.25
CA ARG A 10 20.99 1.99 -18.51
C ARG A 10 20.07 1.68 -19.70
N GLU A 11 19.41 0.52 -19.68
CA GLU A 11 18.49 0.08 -20.71
C GLU A 11 17.19 0.91 -20.73
N GLU A 12 16.69 1.34 -19.56
CA GLU A 12 15.47 2.16 -19.47
C GLU A 12 15.69 3.66 -19.75
N ILE A 13 16.86 4.22 -19.42
CA ILE A 13 17.07 5.68 -19.42
C ILE A 13 18.01 6.12 -20.57
N GLY A 14 18.59 5.18 -21.32
CA GLY A 14 19.42 5.45 -22.50
C GLY A 14 20.72 6.22 -22.21
N SER A 15 21.10 6.40 -20.94
CA SER A 15 22.32 7.11 -20.53
C SER A 15 22.92 6.52 -19.26
N ASP A 16 24.25 6.63 -19.12
CA ASP A 16 24.99 6.06 -17.99
C ASP A 16 24.69 6.83 -16.68
N VAL A 17 24.45 6.11 -15.59
CA VAL A 17 24.16 6.67 -14.26
C VAL A 17 25.26 7.64 -13.77
N SER A 18 26.49 7.51 -14.28
CA SER A 18 27.60 8.43 -13.98
C SER A 18 27.50 9.82 -14.61
N THR A 19 26.63 10.04 -15.62
CA THR A 19 26.46 11.38 -16.23
C THR A 19 25.39 12.22 -15.54
N VAL A 20 24.45 11.60 -14.81
CA VAL A 20 23.35 12.32 -14.12
C VAL A 20 23.79 12.90 -12.77
N VAL A 21 24.78 12.30 -12.10
CA VAL A 21 25.24 12.73 -10.76
C VAL A 21 26.17 13.96 -10.78
N LYS A 22 26.59 14.44 -11.96
CA LYS A 22 27.43 15.66 -12.06
C LYS A 22 26.67 16.98 -11.94
N ASN A 23 25.34 16.97 -11.96
CA ASN A 23 24.54 18.21 -12.00
C ASN A 23 23.91 18.63 -10.67
N THR A 24 24.18 17.94 -9.56
CA THR A 24 23.56 18.24 -8.25
C THR A 24 24.60 18.34 -7.13
N GLY A 25 25.64 19.15 -7.33
CA GLY A 25 26.68 19.32 -6.32
C GLY A 25 27.44 20.65 -6.43
N SER A 26 26.81 21.76 -6.08
CA SER A 26 27.53 22.95 -5.61
C SER A 26 26.59 23.92 -4.89
N ILE A 27 26.39 23.74 -3.58
CA ILE A 27 25.97 24.83 -2.69
C ILE A 27 26.78 24.73 -1.40
N ARG A 28 27.85 25.54 -1.32
CA ARG A 28 28.44 25.96 -0.05
C ARG A 28 28.86 27.43 -0.17
N GLY A 29 28.13 28.30 0.54
CA GLY A 29 28.76 29.30 1.40
C GLY A 29 28.72 30.78 1.01
N ILE A 30 28.02 31.55 1.87
CA ILE A 30 28.50 32.78 2.55
C ILE A 30 28.36 34.15 1.82
N ASN A 31 27.51 34.98 2.44
CA ASN A 31 27.52 36.44 2.64
C ASN A 31 27.20 37.48 1.55
N SER A 32 26.31 38.39 2.00
CA SER A 32 26.44 39.86 2.00
C SER A 32 25.96 40.66 0.78
N ARG A 33 24.97 41.51 1.10
CA ARG A 33 24.81 42.92 0.71
C ARG A 33 24.91 43.34 -0.77
N HIS A 34 23.87 44.09 -1.13
CA HIS A 34 23.91 45.35 -1.87
C HIS A 34 24.05 45.33 -3.40
N VAL A 35 23.28 46.27 -3.97
CA VAL A 35 23.53 47.06 -5.19
C VAL A 35 23.28 46.36 -6.53
N SER A 36 22.03 46.54 -7.01
CA SER A 36 21.65 47.35 -8.19
C SER A 36 22.69 47.44 -9.33
N GLN A 37 22.40 47.01 -10.57
CA GLN A 37 21.63 47.77 -11.58
C GLN A 37 22.55 48.02 -12.80
N ILE A 38 21.89 48.46 -13.89
CA ILE A 38 22.41 49.13 -15.10
C ILE A 38 22.43 48.16 -16.29
N GLY A 39 21.79 48.45 -17.42
CA GLY A 39 21.20 49.69 -17.94
C GLY A 39 20.86 49.40 -19.41
N SER A 40 20.48 50.30 -20.28
CA SER A 40 20.40 51.77 -20.34
C SER A 40 19.57 52.03 -21.61
N THR A 41 18.95 53.18 -21.80
CA THR A 41 19.53 54.39 -22.45
C THR A 41 18.28 55.27 -22.63
N SER A 42 18.20 56.55 -22.28
CA SER A 42 18.98 57.76 -22.66
C SER A 42 17.90 58.88 -22.62
N SER A 43 18.08 60.14 -22.26
CA SER A 43 19.28 60.95 -22.06
C SER A 43 18.90 62.39 -21.63
N ILE A 44 19.63 62.93 -20.63
CA ILE A 44 20.22 64.28 -20.43
C ILE A 44 19.38 65.58 -20.68
N SER A 45 19.42 66.67 -19.90
CA SER A 45 20.46 67.24 -19.01
C SER A 45 19.92 68.21 -17.95
N ASP A 46 20.74 68.35 -16.90
CA ASP A 46 20.77 69.34 -15.82
C ASP A 46 20.79 70.82 -16.25
N SER A 47 20.30 71.71 -15.37
CA SER A 47 21.15 72.68 -14.65
C SER A 47 20.38 73.50 -13.61
N GLN A 48 21.06 73.75 -12.49
CA GLN A 48 20.68 74.58 -11.35
C GLN A 48 20.50 76.06 -11.72
N ILE A 49 19.67 76.83 -10.98
CA ILE A 49 20.05 78.00 -10.14
C ILE A 49 18.83 78.81 -9.62
N SER A 50 18.93 79.19 -8.35
CA SER A 50 18.62 80.49 -7.69
C SER A 50 17.54 81.48 -8.20
N LEU A 51 16.68 81.86 -7.23
CA LEU A 51 16.23 83.21 -6.81
C LEU A 51 15.78 84.32 -7.79
N ASP A 52 14.61 84.88 -7.45
CA ASP A 52 14.20 86.31 -7.49
C ASP A 52 13.91 87.01 -8.84
N GLY A 53 12.99 87.99 -8.79
CA GLY A 53 12.97 89.10 -9.75
C GLY A 53 11.74 89.24 -10.66
N SER A 54 10.83 90.11 -10.21
CA SER A 54 9.99 91.10 -10.93
C SER A 54 10.10 91.38 -12.46
N LYS A 55 9.02 91.99 -12.97
CA LYS A 55 8.87 92.96 -14.11
C LYS A 55 8.62 92.41 -15.51
N GLU A 56 7.43 92.70 -16.07
CA GLU A 56 7.08 93.82 -16.99
C GLU A 56 7.52 93.57 -18.45
N GLU A 57 6.54 93.49 -19.37
CA GLU A 57 6.37 94.35 -20.57
C GLU A 57 6.71 93.49 -21.83
N ASN A 58 6.11 93.60 -23.02
CA ASN A 58 5.13 94.50 -23.61
C ASN A 58 4.74 93.97 -25.02
N THR A 59 3.78 94.69 -25.64
CA THR A 59 3.52 94.81 -27.10
C THR A 59 2.75 93.67 -27.77
N THR A 60 1.73 93.86 -28.62
CA THR A 60 1.24 95.03 -29.39
C THR A 60 -0.19 94.66 -29.86
N SER A 61 -1.28 95.39 -29.52
CA SER A 61 -1.90 96.53 -30.26
C SER A 61 -2.19 96.29 -31.76
N PRO A 62 -3.30 96.80 -32.36
CA PRO A 62 -3.72 98.21 -32.29
C PRO A 62 -5.24 98.55 -32.21
N LEU A 63 -5.56 99.54 -31.36
CA LEU A 63 -6.26 100.85 -31.56
C LEU A 63 -7.22 101.06 -32.78
N PRO A 64 -8.23 102.00 -32.74
CA PRO A 64 -8.15 103.27 -31.99
C PRO A 64 -9.43 103.82 -31.29
N PRO A 65 -9.24 104.89 -30.48
CA PRO A 65 -10.26 105.59 -29.71
C PRO A 65 -10.67 106.93 -30.35
N ILE A 66 -11.91 107.34 -30.12
CA ILE A 66 -12.41 108.67 -30.48
C ILE A 66 -12.21 109.61 -29.28
N SER A 67 -11.31 110.58 -29.43
CA SER A 67 -11.30 111.83 -28.67
C SER A 67 -12.40 112.78 -29.17
N PRO A 68 -12.85 113.78 -28.39
CA PRO A 68 -12.21 115.11 -28.44
C PRO A 68 -12.07 115.71 -27.02
N LYS A 69 -10.96 116.31 -26.55
CA LYS A 69 -10.27 117.53 -27.01
C LYS A 69 -11.19 118.53 -27.69
N ARG A 70 -11.48 119.64 -27.00
CA ARG A 70 -10.88 120.95 -27.33
C ARG A 70 -11.75 122.12 -26.82
N GLU A 71 -11.08 122.95 -26.04
CA GLU A 71 -11.08 124.42 -26.04
C GLU A 71 -12.28 125.10 -26.71
N ASN A 72 -12.99 125.93 -25.94
CA ASN A 72 -13.50 127.18 -26.46
C ASN A 72 -13.16 128.30 -25.48
N SER A 73 -11.94 128.80 -25.64
CA SER A 73 -11.58 130.18 -25.34
C SER A 73 -12.34 131.06 -26.35
N PHE A 74 -13.34 131.79 -25.87
CA PHE A 74 -13.85 132.97 -26.58
C PHE A 74 -13.44 134.19 -25.77
N GLU A 75 -12.37 134.83 -26.22
CA GLU A 75 -12.08 136.23 -25.95
C GLU A 75 -13.24 137.07 -26.50
N LEU A 76 -14.06 137.65 -25.62
CA LEU A 76 -14.95 138.75 -25.95
C LEU A 76 -14.26 140.05 -25.52
N LYS A 77 -13.59 140.66 -26.50
CA LYS A 77 -13.06 142.01 -26.44
C LYS A 77 -14.17 142.99 -26.05
N LEU A 78 -13.91 143.79 -25.01
CA LEU A 78 -14.63 145.03 -24.75
C LEU A 78 -14.39 145.99 -25.93
N ASN A 79 -15.45 146.30 -26.67
CA ASN A 79 -15.58 147.46 -27.56
C ASN A 79 -17.05 147.63 -27.91
N ASP A 80 -17.78 148.42 -27.13
CA ASP A 80 -18.07 149.83 -27.42
C ASP A 80 -19.06 150.32 -26.35
N GLY A 81 -18.85 151.53 -25.84
CA GLY A 81 -19.52 152.03 -24.64
C GLY A 81 -21.03 152.12 -24.80
N MET A 82 -21.78 151.34 -24.01
CA MET A 82 -23.20 151.59 -23.76
C MET A 82 -23.57 151.24 -22.32
N GLN A 83 -24.03 152.26 -21.60
CA GLN A 83 -24.46 152.17 -20.20
C GLN A 83 -25.59 151.14 -20.04
N LEU A 84 -25.35 150.07 -19.28
CA LEU A 84 -26.39 149.11 -18.88
C LEU A 84 -27.08 149.60 -17.61
N SER A 85 -28.40 149.68 -17.67
CA SER A 85 -29.30 150.14 -16.61
C SER A 85 -29.50 149.04 -15.55
N VAL A 86 -29.75 149.43 -14.30
CA VAL A 86 -30.07 148.55 -13.14
C VAL A 86 -31.16 147.49 -13.45
N LYS A 87 -32.02 147.73 -14.44
CA LYS A 87 -33.05 146.77 -14.90
C LYS A 87 -32.49 145.56 -15.68
N ASP A 88 -31.35 145.70 -16.34
CA ASP A 88 -30.78 144.63 -17.16
C ASP A 88 -29.93 143.66 -16.32
N ILE A 89 -29.29 144.14 -15.25
CA ILE A 89 -28.63 143.31 -14.23
C ILE A 89 -29.63 142.36 -13.56
N LYS A 90 -30.80 142.86 -13.12
CA LYS A 90 -31.88 142.01 -12.57
C LYS A 90 -32.41 140.96 -13.55
N ARG A 91 -32.40 141.25 -14.86
CA ARG A 91 -32.79 140.28 -15.89
C ARG A 91 -31.73 139.20 -16.09
N PHE A 92 -30.45 139.55 -15.99
CA PHE A 92 -29.38 138.57 -16.01
C PHE A 92 -29.34 137.72 -14.73
N GLU A 93 -29.58 138.30 -13.55
CA GLU A 93 -29.69 137.56 -12.28
C GLU A 93 -30.88 136.58 -12.31
N ASN A 94 -32.06 137.00 -12.76
CA ASN A 94 -33.20 136.08 -12.89
C ASN A 94 -32.93 134.96 -13.89
N ARG A 95 -32.20 135.26 -14.97
CA ARG A 95 -31.83 134.28 -15.99
C ARG A 95 -30.74 133.34 -15.45
N GLU A 96 -29.78 133.85 -14.68
CA GLU A 96 -28.75 133.09 -13.98
C GLU A 96 -29.36 132.18 -12.91
N ASP A 97 -30.32 132.66 -12.12
CA ASP A 97 -31.06 131.86 -11.14
C ASP A 97 -31.91 130.78 -11.81
N GLU A 98 -32.51 131.07 -12.96
CA GLU A 98 -33.16 130.06 -13.79
C GLU A 98 -32.18 129.01 -14.33
N TRP A 99 -30.98 129.42 -14.76
CA TRP A 99 -29.92 128.51 -15.20
C TRP A 99 -29.38 127.68 -14.04
N LYS A 100 -29.18 128.26 -12.85
CA LYS A 100 -28.79 127.56 -11.62
C LYS A 100 -29.87 126.56 -11.19
N LYS A 101 -31.15 126.92 -11.25
CA LYS A 101 -32.25 125.98 -10.99
C LYS A 101 -32.32 124.86 -12.02
N ARG A 102 -32.11 125.15 -13.31
CA ARG A 102 -32.05 124.10 -14.36
C ARG A 102 -30.84 123.18 -14.18
N LEU A 103 -29.69 123.74 -13.80
CA LEU A 103 -28.47 122.99 -13.51
C LEU A 103 -28.65 122.12 -12.29
N ALA A 104 -29.13 122.66 -11.16
CA ALA A 104 -29.45 121.89 -9.95
C ALA A 104 -30.50 120.80 -10.21
N LYS A 105 -31.51 121.07 -11.05
CA LYS A 105 -32.49 120.05 -11.47
C LYS A 105 -31.83 118.97 -12.33
N LYS A 106 -30.88 119.32 -13.21
CA LYS A 106 -30.11 118.34 -14.00
C LYS A 106 -29.12 117.56 -13.15
N GLU A 107 -28.45 118.19 -12.20
CA GLU A 107 -27.55 117.56 -11.22
C GLU A 107 -28.31 116.58 -10.34
N THR A 108 -29.46 116.97 -9.80
CA THR A 108 -30.34 116.06 -9.03
C THR A 108 -30.91 114.94 -9.88
N GLU A 109 -31.24 115.20 -11.16
CA GLU A 109 -31.68 114.16 -12.11
C GLU A 109 -30.54 113.18 -12.46
N ILE A 110 -29.30 113.67 -12.60
CA ILE A 110 -28.11 112.85 -12.83
C ILE A 110 -27.77 112.04 -11.56
N LEU A 111 -27.79 112.65 -10.38
CA LEU A 111 -27.60 111.96 -9.09
C LEU A 111 -28.64 110.87 -8.89
N LYS A 112 -29.92 111.13 -9.13
CA LYS A 112 -30.97 110.10 -9.07
C LYS A 112 -30.78 108.99 -10.10
N ARG A 113 -30.29 109.30 -11.31
CA ARG A 113 -29.93 108.26 -12.30
C ARG A 113 -28.74 107.43 -11.83
N MET A 114 -27.74 108.06 -11.23
CA MET A 114 -26.55 107.39 -10.70
C MET A 114 -26.93 106.50 -9.51
N GLU A 115 -27.69 107.03 -8.54
CA GLU A 115 -28.22 106.30 -7.39
C GLU A 115 -29.10 105.13 -7.82
N LYS A 116 -29.98 105.33 -8.83
CA LYS A 116 -30.76 104.23 -9.40
C LYS A 116 -29.88 103.16 -10.05
N LYS A 117 -28.85 103.57 -10.79
CA LYS A 117 -27.88 102.63 -11.38
C LYS A 117 -27.07 101.90 -10.32
N GLU A 118 -26.65 102.58 -9.26
CA GLU A 118 -25.93 101.98 -8.13
C GLU A 118 -26.81 100.95 -7.41
N GLU A 119 -28.08 101.25 -7.15
CA GLU A 119 -29.01 100.31 -6.55
C GLU A 119 -29.32 99.13 -7.50
N GLU A 120 -29.49 99.38 -8.81
CA GLU A 120 -29.60 98.31 -9.82
C GLU A 120 -28.37 97.41 -9.86
N TRP A 121 -27.15 97.98 -9.79
CA TRP A 121 -25.90 97.23 -9.72
C TRP A 121 -25.79 96.43 -8.42
N LYS A 122 -26.19 97.00 -7.29
CA LYS A 122 -26.21 96.34 -5.98
C LYS A 122 -27.18 95.17 -5.97
N VAL A 123 -28.39 95.33 -6.51
CA VAL A 123 -29.37 94.24 -6.68
C VAL A 123 -28.80 93.17 -7.59
N ARG A 124 -28.23 93.52 -8.75
CA ARG A 124 -27.60 92.54 -9.66
C ARG A 124 -26.44 91.79 -9.01
N LEU A 125 -25.63 92.45 -8.20
CA LEU A 125 -24.53 91.82 -7.48
C LEU A 125 -25.06 90.83 -6.44
N LEU A 126 -26.09 91.21 -5.67
CA LEU A 126 -26.75 90.33 -4.70
C LEU A 126 -27.46 89.15 -5.37
N GLU A 127 -28.09 89.35 -6.53
CA GLU A 127 -28.68 88.27 -7.33
C GLU A 127 -27.59 87.31 -7.83
N LYS A 128 -26.48 87.83 -8.35
CA LYS A 128 -25.33 87.01 -8.75
C LYS A 128 -24.73 86.26 -7.58
N GLU A 129 -24.56 86.89 -6.42
CA GLU A 129 -24.07 86.24 -5.21
C GLU A 129 -25.01 85.10 -4.76
N LYS A 130 -26.33 85.32 -4.80
CA LYS A 130 -27.32 84.26 -4.53
C LYS A 130 -27.25 83.13 -5.55
N GLU A 131 -27.03 83.43 -6.83
CA GLU A 131 -26.83 82.42 -7.88
C GLU A 131 -25.56 81.61 -7.63
N TRP A 132 -24.42 82.26 -7.39
CA TRP A 132 -23.15 81.60 -7.06
C TRP A 132 -23.27 80.73 -5.82
N LYS A 133 -23.93 81.22 -4.76
CA LYS A 133 -24.18 80.45 -3.54
C LYS A 133 -25.00 79.18 -3.82
N LYS A 134 -26.04 79.27 -4.65
CA LYS A 134 -26.83 78.09 -5.06
C LYS A 134 -26.01 77.09 -5.87
N VAL A 135 -25.11 77.56 -6.74
CA VAL A 135 -24.23 76.69 -7.54
C VAL A 135 -23.23 75.97 -6.62
N VAL A 136 -22.57 76.69 -5.70
CA VAL A 136 -21.65 76.10 -4.72
C VAL A 136 -22.36 75.08 -3.84
N GLU A 137 -23.55 75.41 -3.31
CA GLU A 137 -24.32 74.48 -2.48
C GLU A 137 -24.73 73.21 -3.26
N LYS A 138 -25.07 73.33 -4.54
CA LYS A 138 -25.33 72.17 -5.41
C LYS A 138 -24.07 71.33 -5.62
N GLN A 139 -22.93 71.96 -5.91
CA GLN A 139 -21.65 71.26 -6.09
C GLN A 139 -21.19 70.57 -4.81
N GLU A 140 -21.38 71.17 -3.63
CA GLU A 140 -21.06 70.54 -2.34
C GLU A 140 -21.99 69.35 -2.03
N LYS A 141 -23.28 69.45 -2.38
CA LYS A 141 -24.23 68.34 -2.25
C LYS A 141 -23.86 67.18 -3.19
N GLU A 142 -23.50 67.49 -4.42
CA GLU A 142 -23.05 66.50 -5.41
C GLU A 142 -21.74 65.85 -5.00
N LYS A 143 -20.75 66.63 -4.54
CA LYS A 143 -19.48 66.12 -4.00
C LYS A 143 -19.71 65.14 -2.85
N ARG A 144 -20.58 65.47 -1.87
CA ARG A 144 -20.91 64.57 -0.77
C ARG A 144 -21.58 63.28 -1.24
N ARG A 145 -22.49 63.36 -2.22
CA ARG A 145 -23.11 62.16 -2.81
C ARG A 145 -22.07 61.25 -3.47
N LEU A 146 -21.16 61.82 -4.26
CA LEU A 146 -20.08 61.08 -4.90
C LEU A 146 -19.11 60.46 -3.87
N GLU A 147 -18.77 61.18 -2.79
CA GLU A 147 -17.95 60.65 -1.69
C GLU A 147 -18.62 59.45 -0.99
N GLU A 148 -19.93 59.51 -0.74
CA GLU A 148 -20.70 58.40 -0.18
C GLU A 148 -20.78 57.21 -1.13
N GLU A 149 -20.95 57.45 -2.43
CA GLU A 149 -20.95 56.41 -3.46
C GLU A 149 -19.58 55.73 -3.57
N ILE A 150 -18.49 56.49 -3.59
CA ILE A 150 -17.12 55.96 -3.56
C ILE A 150 -16.91 55.08 -2.33
N LYS A 151 -17.36 55.54 -1.15
CA LYS A 151 -17.24 54.74 0.08
C LYS A 151 -18.01 53.42 0.00
N LYS A 152 -19.23 53.43 -0.56
CA LYS A 152 -20.03 52.21 -0.77
C LYS A 152 -19.35 51.25 -1.74
N ILE A 153 -18.81 51.78 -2.85
CA ILE A 153 -18.07 50.98 -3.84
C ILE A 153 -16.82 50.36 -3.21
N GLU A 154 -16.06 51.11 -2.41
CA GLU A 154 -14.85 50.59 -1.75
C GLU A 154 -15.18 49.47 -0.74
N MET A 155 -16.26 49.62 0.05
CA MET A 155 -16.73 48.56 0.95
C MET A 155 -17.17 47.30 0.18
N ALA A 156 -17.90 47.47 -0.93
CA ALA A 156 -18.32 46.35 -1.77
C ALA A 156 -17.12 45.64 -2.41
N LYS A 157 -16.14 46.41 -2.89
CA LYS A 157 -14.88 45.89 -3.46
C LYS A 157 -14.12 45.05 -2.43
N GLN A 158 -13.95 45.53 -1.20
CA GLN A 158 -13.28 44.78 -0.14
C GLN A 158 -14.01 43.48 0.20
N SER A 159 -15.35 43.50 0.25
CA SER A 159 -16.15 42.30 0.46
C SER A 159 -15.99 41.29 -0.68
N LEU A 160 -15.98 41.75 -1.94
CA LEU A 160 -15.76 40.90 -3.11
C LEU A 160 -14.34 40.33 -3.15
N GLU A 161 -13.32 41.12 -2.79
CA GLU A 161 -11.93 40.64 -2.69
C GLU A 161 -11.79 39.54 -1.61
N HIS A 162 -12.47 39.69 -0.47
CA HIS A 162 -12.48 38.64 0.56
C HIS A 162 -13.20 37.37 0.09
N ALA A 163 -14.35 37.52 -0.58
CA ALA A 163 -15.08 36.39 -1.15
C ALA A 163 -14.25 35.66 -2.22
N LEU A 164 -13.55 36.41 -3.08
CA LEU A 164 -12.65 35.85 -4.10
C LEU A 164 -11.52 35.06 -3.46
N LYS A 165 -10.87 35.62 -2.42
CA LYS A 165 -9.81 34.92 -1.69
C LYS A 165 -10.31 33.60 -1.07
N ASN A 166 -11.49 33.61 -0.46
CA ASN A 166 -12.09 32.40 0.10
C ASN A 166 -12.38 31.37 -1.00
N ALA A 167 -12.92 31.80 -2.15
CA ALA A 167 -13.15 30.93 -3.29
C ALA A 167 -11.85 30.30 -3.85
N GLU A 168 -10.77 31.07 -3.91
CA GLU A 168 -9.44 30.56 -4.31
C GLU A 168 -8.89 29.53 -3.31
N GLU A 169 -9.09 29.74 -2.01
CA GLU A 169 -8.70 28.77 -0.98
C GLU A 169 -9.51 27.47 -1.07
N TYR A 170 -10.82 27.55 -1.29
CA TYR A 170 -11.65 26.36 -1.52
C TYR A 170 -11.24 25.62 -2.79
N LYS A 171 -10.94 26.33 -3.87
CA LYS A 171 -10.44 25.74 -5.12
C LYS A 171 -9.13 24.97 -4.89
N LYS A 172 -8.19 25.52 -4.11
CA LYS A 172 -6.94 24.84 -3.75
C LYS A 172 -7.19 23.57 -2.95
N LYS A 173 -8.11 23.60 -1.97
CA LYS A 173 -8.49 22.42 -1.18
C LYS A 173 -9.12 21.34 -2.06
N LEU A 174 -9.99 21.71 -3.00
CA LEU A 174 -10.60 20.77 -3.94
C LEU A 174 -9.55 20.05 -4.80
N TYR A 175 -8.54 20.76 -5.32
CA TYR A 175 -7.46 20.11 -6.06
C TYR A 175 -6.63 19.18 -5.18
N SER A 176 -6.31 19.58 -3.95
CA SER A 176 -5.62 18.70 -3.00
C SER A 176 -6.40 17.41 -2.75
N PHE A 177 -7.72 17.51 -2.51
CA PHE A 177 -8.56 16.33 -2.31
C PHE A 177 -8.65 15.45 -3.56
N GLN A 178 -8.66 16.06 -4.74
CA GLN A 178 -8.64 15.31 -6.00
C GLN A 178 -7.30 14.56 -6.16
N GLU A 179 -6.17 15.21 -5.91
CA GLU A 179 -4.85 14.58 -5.96
C GLU A 179 -4.74 13.42 -4.95
N ASP A 180 -5.22 13.61 -3.72
CA ASP A 180 -5.24 12.57 -2.68
C ASP A 180 -6.13 11.39 -3.09
N ALA A 181 -7.28 11.65 -3.73
CA ALA A 181 -8.18 10.61 -4.23
C ALA A 181 -7.55 9.80 -5.36
N GLU A 182 -6.91 10.46 -6.33
CA GLU A 182 -6.20 9.81 -7.44
C GLU A 182 -5.01 8.97 -6.93
N GLN A 183 -4.28 9.46 -5.91
CA GLN A 183 -3.22 8.68 -5.25
C GLN A 183 -3.76 7.44 -4.56
N LEU A 184 -4.88 7.57 -3.83
CA LEU A 184 -5.51 6.44 -3.14
C LEU A 184 -6.00 5.38 -4.14
N GLU A 185 -6.61 5.79 -5.25
CA GLU A 185 -7.02 4.90 -6.34
C GLU A 185 -5.82 4.18 -6.98
N GLY A 186 -4.70 4.90 -7.16
CA GLY A 186 -3.43 4.34 -7.62
C GLY A 186 -2.90 3.24 -6.68
N PHE A 187 -2.89 3.49 -5.37
CA PHE A 187 -2.50 2.49 -4.38
C PHE A 187 -3.44 1.29 -4.36
N GLN A 188 -4.76 1.51 -4.43
CA GLN A 188 -5.74 0.43 -4.48
C GLN A 188 -5.56 -0.45 -5.73
N THR A 189 -5.31 0.16 -6.89
CA THR A 189 -5.05 -0.56 -8.14
C THR A 189 -3.77 -1.41 -8.04
N GLN A 190 -2.72 -0.84 -7.44
CA GLN A 190 -1.47 -1.56 -7.23
C GLN A 190 -1.64 -2.75 -6.25
N GLU A 191 -2.33 -2.54 -5.13
CA GLU A 191 -2.61 -3.60 -4.16
C GLU A 191 -3.50 -4.69 -4.77
N MET A 192 -4.52 -4.32 -5.54
CA MET A 192 -5.37 -5.29 -6.26
C MET A 192 -4.56 -6.12 -7.26
N ALA A 193 -3.63 -5.51 -7.98
CA ALA A 193 -2.73 -6.23 -8.89
C ALA A 193 -1.81 -7.22 -8.14
N LYS A 194 -1.28 -6.82 -6.97
CA LYS A 194 -0.48 -7.72 -6.11
C LYS A 194 -1.32 -8.89 -5.60
N VAL A 195 -2.52 -8.63 -5.09
CA VAL A 195 -3.46 -9.66 -4.61
C VAL A 195 -3.80 -10.63 -5.74
N LYS A 196 -4.10 -10.12 -6.94
CA LYS A 196 -4.37 -10.94 -8.13
C LYS A 196 -3.19 -11.84 -8.49
N HIS A 197 -1.96 -11.31 -8.48
CA HIS A 197 -0.77 -12.09 -8.77
C HIS A 197 -0.52 -13.18 -7.73
N LEU A 198 -0.65 -12.86 -6.43
CA LEU A 198 -0.53 -13.83 -5.35
C LEU A 198 -1.60 -14.91 -5.41
N LEU A 199 -2.84 -14.54 -5.74
CA LEU A 199 -3.95 -15.49 -5.91
C LEU A 199 -3.65 -16.46 -7.05
N LEU A 200 -3.27 -15.96 -8.23
CA LEU A 200 -2.91 -16.81 -9.37
C LEU A 200 -1.73 -17.75 -9.05
N ALA A 201 -0.71 -17.26 -8.35
CA ALA A 201 0.42 -18.10 -7.92
C ALA A 201 -0.04 -19.21 -6.95
N LYS A 202 -0.98 -18.91 -6.05
CA LYS A 202 -1.55 -19.89 -5.13
C LYS A 202 -2.46 -20.89 -5.82
N GLU A 203 -3.25 -20.47 -6.81
CA GLU A 203 -4.07 -21.36 -7.63
C GLU A 203 -3.18 -22.35 -8.40
N GLN A 204 -2.09 -21.88 -9.01
CA GLN A 204 -1.11 -22.75 -9.68
C GLN A 204 -0.46 -23.74 -8.70
N GLU A 205 -0.02 -23.29 -7.52
CA GLU A 205 0.57 -24.16 -6.49
C GLU A 205 -0.42 -25.26 -6.04
N VAL A 206 -1.71 -24.92 -5.90
CA VAL A 206 -2.76 -25.87 -5.53
C VAL A 206 -3.02 -26.88 -6.66
N GLU A 207 -3.02 -26.44 -7.91
CA GLU A 207 -3.17 -27.31 -9.07
C GLU A 207 -2.01 -28.32 -9.17
N GLU A 208 -0.76 -27.84 -9.02
CA GLU A 208 0.43 -28.69 -8.99
C GLU A 208 0.35 -29.72 -7.85
N LYS A 209 0.01 -29.29 -6.62
CA LYS A 209 -0.17 -30.21 -5.48
C LYS A 209 -1.27 -31.22 -5.72
N THR A 210 -2.36 -30.82 -6.36
CA THR A 210 -3.47 -31.72 -6.72
C THR A 210 -3.03 -32.78 -7.71
N HIS A 211 -2.21 -32.42 -8.71
CA HIS A 211 -1.62 -33.38 -9.64
C HIS A 211 -0.67 -34.36 -8.94
N HIS A 212 0.21 -33.88 -8.06
CA HIS A 212 1.11 -34.75 -7.29
C HIS A 212 0.32 -35.71 -6.39
N LEU A 213 -0.73 -35.24 -5.73
CA LEU A 213 -1.58 -36.08 -4.89
C LEU A 213 -2.30 -37.16 -5.69
N LYS A 214 -2.82 -36.83 -6.88
CA LYS A 214 -3.42 -37.81 -7.79
C LYS A 214 -2.41 -38.88 -8.22
N ALA A 215 -1.19 -38.49 -8.58
CA ALA A 215 -0.13 -39.41 -8.97
C ALA A 215 0.25 -40.35 -7.81
N ALA A 216 0.48 -39.82 -6.61
CA ALA A 216 0.80 -40.60 -5.42
C ALA A 216 -0.34 -41.56 -5.02
N THR A 217 -1.60 -41.12 -5.16
CA THR A 217 -2.76 -41.96 -4.89
C THR A 217 -2.84 -43.13 -5.88
N ALA A 218 -2.58 -42.89 -7.16
CA ALA A 218 -2.54 -43.94 -8.17
C ALA A 218 -1.39 -44.95 -7.90
N GLU A 219 -0.23 -44.47 -7.47
CA GLU A 219 0.89 -45.35 -7.09
C GLU A 219 0.55 -46.21 -5.86
N ILE A 220 -0.10 -45.64 -4.84
CA ILE A 220 -0.57 -46.39 -3.67
C ILE A 220 -1.54 -47.51 -4.09
N GLU A 221 -2.49 -47.22 -4.98
CA GLU A 221 -3.41 -48.25 -5.47
C GLU A 221 -2.68 -49.34 -6.26
N ASN A 222 -1.73 -48.99 -7.11
CA ASN A 222 -0.88 -49.97 -7.80
C ASN A 222 -0.12 -50.86 -6.80
N LEU A 223 0.53 -50.27 -5.79
CA LEU A 223 1.23 -51.03 -4.75
C LEU A 223 0.28 -51.93 -3.95
N LYS A 224 -0.93 -51.48 -3.62
CA LYS A 224 -1.94 -52.32 -2.96
C LYS A 224 -2.33 -53.52 -3.82
N THR A 225 -2.52 -53.33 -5.12
CA THR A 225 -2.82 -54.44 -6.04
C THR A 225 -1.67 -55.43 -6.11
N GLU A 226 -0.42 -54.94 -6.12
CA GLU A 226 0.77 -55.79 -6.16
C GLU A 226 0.96 -56.56 -4.85
N VAL A 227 0.76 -55.93 -3.69
CA VAL A 227 0.76 -56.62 -2.38
C VAL A 227 -0.32 -57.71 -2.35
N SER A 228 -1.51 -57.42 -2.88
CA SER A 228 -2.60 -58.41 -2.95
C SER A 228 -2.25 -59.59 -3.86
N ARG A 229 -1.51 -59.34 -4.95
CA ARG A 229 -0.99 -60.36 -5.86
C ARG A 229 0.07 -61.22 -5.17
N LEU A 230 1.02 -60.61 -4.47
CA LEU A 230 2.10 -61.31 -3.77
C LEU A 230 1.59 -62.21 -2.65
N ARG A 231 0.59 -61.77 -1.87
CA ARG A 231 -0.04 -62.60 -0.83
C ARG A 231 -0.56 -63.94 -1.36
N ARG A 232 -1.11 -63.96 -2.58
CA ARG A 232 -1.57 -65.22 -3.20
C ARG A 232 -0.42 -66.19 -3.45
N TYR A 233 0.74 -65.70 -3.88
CA TYR A 233 1.92 -66.54 -4.06
C TYR A 233 2.49 -67.02 -2.73
N GLU A 234 2.40 -66.23 -1.65
CA GLU A 234 2.77 -66.69 -0.31
C GLU A 234 1.88 -67.86 0.13
N ASP A 235 0.57 -67.78 -0.11
CA ASP A 235 -0.37 -68.88 0.18
C ASP A 235 -0.06 -70.13 -0.66
N GLU A 236 0.20 -69.97 -1.96
CA GLU A 236 0.61 -71.08 -2.85
C GLU A 236 1.94 -71.72 -2.40
N LEU A 237 2.91 -70.91 -1.98
CA LEU A 237 4.19 -71.38 -1.48
C LEU A 237 4.02 -72.19 -0.19
N ASN A 238 3.18 -71.72 0.74
CA ASN A 238 2.87 -72.45 1.97
C ASN A 238 2.22 -73.80 1.66
N ASN A 239 1.27 -73.87 0.72
CA ASN A 239 0.65 -75.14 0.32
C ASN A 239 1.69 -76.12 -0.24
N ILE A 240 2.61 -75.66 -1.10
CA ILE A 240 3.68 -76.50 -1.66
C ILE A 240 4.63 -76.97 -0.55
N GLN A 241 4.94 -76.13 0.44
CA GLN A 241 5.76 -76.52 1.59
C GLN A 241 5.08 -77.62 2.41
N ASP A 242 3.78 -77.50 2.70
CA ASP A 242 3.01 -78.50 3.43
C ASP A 242 2.94 -79.84 2.66
N GLU A 243 2.75 -79.80 1.35
CA GLU A 243 2.79 -80.97 0.48
C GLU A 243 4.16 -81.66 0.50
N MET A 244 5.25 -80.88 0.41
CA MET A 244 6.61 -81.42 0.50
C MET A 244 6.90 -82.06 1.86
N GLU A 245 6.49 -81.42 2.96
CA GLU A 245 6.63 -81.97 4.32
C GLU A 245 5.87 -83.31 4.44
N THR A 246 4.66 -83.36 3.91
CA THR A 246 3.82 -84.58 3.87
C THR A 246 4.50 -85.69 3.08
N MET A 247 5.01 -85.39 1.88
CA MET A 247 5.74 -86.36 1.04
C MET A 247 7.02 -86.83 1.72
N ARG A 248 7.74 -85.95 2.41
CA ARG A 248 8.95 -86.29 3.18
C ARG A 248 8.64 -87.26 4.32
N HIS A 249 7.57 -86.99 5.08
CA HIS A 249 7.12 -87.89 6.15
C HIS A 249 6.65 -89.24 5.60
N SER A 250 5.92 -89.26 4.48
CA SER A 250 5.50 -90.51 3.82
C SER A 250 6.70 -91.33 3.39
N THR A 251 7.63 -90.72 2.65
CA THR A 251 8.86 -91.36 2.17
C THR A 251 9.70 -91.88 3.33
N GLN A 252 9.84 -91.10 4.42
CA GLN A 252 10.60 -91.53 5.59
C GLN A 252 9.93 -92.71 6.31
N ARG A 253 8.60 -92.74 6.37
CA ARG A 253 7.84 -93.84 6.96
C ARG A 253 8.00 -95.12 6.14
N GLU A 254 7.85 -95.03 4.82
CA GLU A 254 8.09 -96.16 3.90
C GLU A 254 9.52 -96.68 4.01
N ARG A 255 10.52 -95.78 4.05
CA ARG A 255 11.92 -96.15 4.23
C ARG A 255 12.15 -96.89 5.56
N ALA A 256 11.53 -96.44 6.66
CA ALA A 256 11.62 -97.12 7.95
C ALA A 256 10.96 -98.51 7.90
N GLN A 257 9.80 -98.63 7.25
CA GLN A 257 9.10 -99.91 7.06
C GLN A 257 9.94 -100.90 6.25
N LEU A 258 10.47 -100.47 5.10
CA LEU A 258 11.35 -101.28 4.26
C LEU A 258 12.63 -101.69 5.01
N SER A 259 13.20 -100.78 5.82
CA SER A 259 14.37 -101.09 6.65
C SER A 259 14.06 -102.16 7.72
N CYS A 260 12.89 -102.11 8.36
CA CYS A 260 12.47 -103.14 9.31
C CYS A 260 12.23 -104.49 8.62
N GLN A 261 11.56 -104.49 7.46
CA GLN A 261 11.36 -105.71 6.66
C GLN A 261 12.69 -106.31 6.22
N LEU A 262 13.62 -105.49 5.74
CA LEU A 262 14.95 -105.95 5.37
C LEU A 262 15.65 -106.60 6.55
N ALA A 263 15.68 -105.94 7.72
CA ALA A 263 16.29 -106.49 8.93
C ALA A 263 15.64 -107.83 9.35
N GLN A 264 14.31 -107.95 9.25
CA GLN A 264 13.62 -109.22 9.53
C GLN A 264 14.04 -110.32 8.56
N THR A 265 14.07 -110.04 7.25
CA THR A 265 14.52 -111.02 6.25
C THR A 265 15.99 -111.40 6.41
N GLU A 266 16.85 -110.46 6.79
CA GLU A 266 18.26 -110.71 7.08
C GLU A 266 18.44 -111.60 8.31
N GLU A 267 17.62 -111.40 9.35
CA GLU A 267 17.58 -112.27 10.54
C GLU A 267 17.11 -113.69 10.18
N GLU A 268 16.04 -113.81 9.40
CA GLU A 268 15.54 -115.10 8.91
C GLU A 268 16.61 -115.83 8.09
N VAL A 269 17.30 -115.12 7.20
CA VAL A 269 18.42 -115.68 6.41
C VAL A 269 19.57 -116.09 7.33
N ARG A 270 19.91 -115.30 8.36
CA ARG A 270 20.96 -115.67 9.32
C ARG A 270 20.59 -116.92 10.11
N HIS A 271 19.38 -116.98 10.65
CA HIS A 271 18.85 -118.18 11.33
C HIS A 271 18.87 -119.42 10.44
N LEU A 272 18.47 -119.29 9.16
CA LEU A 272 18.52 -120.39 8.20
C LEU A 272 19.96 -120.82 7.91
N LYS A 273 20.88 -119.86 7.73
CA LYS A 273 22.31 -120.13 7.55
C LYS A 273 22.91 -120.83 8.77
N ASP A 274 22.62 -120.37 9.98
CA ASP A 274 23.09 -121.00 11.23
C ASP A 274 22.56 -122.42 11.36
N LYS A 275 21.28 -122.64 11.02
CA LYS A 275 20.68 -123.97 11.01
C LYS A 275 21.36 -124.89 10.00
N VAL A 276 21.65 -124.40 8.79
CA VAL A 276 22.41 -125.14 7.78
C VAL A 276 23.80 -125.45 8.28
N PHE A 277 24.51 -124.48 8.85
CA PHE A 277 25.85 -124.66 9.40
C PHE A 277 25.87 -125.71 10.51
N VAL A 278 24.93 -125.67 11.46
CA VAL A 278 24.83 -126.69 12.52
C VAL A 278 24.55 -128.06 11.93
N LEU A 279 23.68 -128.17 10.92
CA LEU A 279 23.41 -129.44 10.24
C LEU A 279 24.67 -129.97 9.52
N GLU A 280 25.38 -129.11 8.79
CA GLU A 280 26.66 -129.44 8.15
C GLU A 280 27.73 -129.84 9.16
N GLN A 281 27.83 -129.12 10.27
CA GLN A 281 28.80 -129.39 11.34
C GLN A 281 28.44 -130.67 12.10
N ARG A 282 27.15 -131.00 12.27
CA ARG A 282 26.71 -132.28 12.84
C ARG A 282 27.07 -133.45 11.93
N ILE A 283 26.90 -133.29 10.62
CA ILE A 283 27.36 -134.26 9.61
C ILE A 283 28.89 -134.40 9.66
N ALA A 284 29.63 -133.30 9.82
CA ALA A 284 31.09 -133.29 9.94
C ALA A 284 31.62 -133.87 11.27
N LEU A 285 30.87 -133.70 12.37
CA LEU A 285 31.21 -134.25 13.70
C LEU A 285 30.82 -135.72 13.83
N GLU A 286 29.73 -136.17 13.21
CA GLU A 286 29.44 -137.60 13.02
C GLU A 286 30.54 -138.33 12.24
N THR A 287 31.43 -137.60 11.56
CA THR A 287 32.56 -138.15 10.80
C THR A 287 33.94 -137.90 11.42
N ASN A 288 34.05 -137.13 12.51
CA ASN A 288 35.37 -136.73 13.04
C ASN A 288 35.46 -136.82 14.58
N ASP A 289 36.10 -137.89 15.05
CA ASP A 289 36.14 -138.31 16.46
C ASP A 289 37.29 -137.72 17.30
N GLN A 290 38.07 -136.75 16.79
CA GLN A 290 39.21 -136.18 17.54
C GLN A 290 39.43 -134.69 17.23
N VAL A 291 38.79 -133.81 18.00
CA VAL A 291 39.17 -132.38 18.03
C VAL A 291 40.30 -132.19 19.04
N THR A 292 41.40 -131.63 18.56
CA THR A 292 42.65 -131.49 19.32
C THR A 292 42.72 -130.14 20.05
N VAL A 293 43.56 -130.05 21.09
CA VAL A 293 43.69 -128.83 21.93
C VAL A 293 44.07 -127.59 21.11
N ASP A 294 44.82 -127.76 20.02
CA ASP A 294 45.25 -126.66 19.16
C ASP A 294 44.10 -126.03 18.36
N GLU A 295 43.09 -126.81 17.99
CA GLU A 295 41.88 -126.30 17.32
C GLU A 295 41.06 -125.42 18.27
N ARG A 296 40.98 -125.82 19.55
CA ARG A 296 40.33 -125.03 20.61
C ARG A 296 41.02 -123.68 20.82
N ILE A 297 42.36 -123.65 20.78
CA ILE A 297 43.13 -122.42 20.90
C ILE A 297 42.91 -121.53 19.66
N ALA A 298 42.87 -122.11 18.47
CA ALA A 298 42.60 -121.37 17.23
C ALA A 298 41.19 -120.76 17.20
N ASP A 299 40.17 -121.46 17.72
CA ASP A 299 38.81 -120.94 17.86
C ASP A 299 38.76 -119.74 18.80
N LEU A 300 39.40 -119.83 19.98
CA LEU A 300 39.46 -118.73 20.95
C LEU A 300 40.20 -117.51 20.40
N MET A 301 41.27 -117.71 19.61
CA MET A 301 41.95 -116.60 18.94
C MET A 301 41.05 -115.92 17.91
N ARG A 302 40.29 -116.68 17.12
CA ARG A 302 39.31 -116.12 16.17
C ARG A 302 38.19 -115.35 16.87
N GLU A 303 37.68 -115.87 17.98
CA GLU A 303 36.65 -115.19 18.79
C GLU A 303 37.19 -113.88 19.36
N ARG A 304 38.41 -113.87 19.91
CA ARG A 304 39.07 -112.65 20.38
C ARG A 304 39.16 -111.59 19.28
N THR A 305 39.62 -111.96 18.08
CA THR A 305 39.72 -111.02 16.96
C THR A 305 38.36 -110.49 16.51
N LEU A 306 37.31 -111.32 16.56
CA LEU A 306 35.94 -110.90 16.27
C LEU A 306 35.42 -109.89 17.30
N LEU A 307 35.67 -110.14 18.58
CA LEU A 307 35.27 -109.25 19.67
C LEU A 307 36.01 -107.91 19.64
N GLU A 308 37.33 -107.93 19.35
CA GLU A 308 38.12 -106.71 19.16
C GLU A 308 37.57 -105.85 18.02
N ARG A 309 37.17 -106.47 16.90
CA ARG A 309 36.57 -105.75 15.77
C ARG A 309 35.21 -105.14 16.12
N LYS A 310 34.34 -105.88 16.82
CA LYS A 310 33.04 -105.37 17.27
C LYS A 310 33.17 -104.20 18.25
N LEU A 311 34.19 -104.23 19.12
CA LEU A 311 34.48 -103.13 20.02
C LEU A 311 34.91 -101.88 19.25
N GLU A 312 35.78 -102.05 18.25
CA GLU A 312 36.23 -100.94 17.39
C GLU A 312 35.07 -100.33 16.58
N GLU A 313 34.20 -101.17 16.02
CA GLU A 313 32.97 -100.72 15.33
C GLU A 313 32.05 -99.92 16.26
N ALA A 314 31.83 -100.39 17.49
CA ALA A 314 31.03 -99.66 18.48
C ALA A 314 31.65 -98.30 18.85
N HIS A 315 32.98 -98.23 18.95
CA HIS A 315 33.71 -96.98 19.19
C HIS A 315 33.56 -95.98 18.02
N LEU A 316 33.67 -96.45 16.78
CA LEU A 316 33.44 -95.63 15.58
C LEU A 316 32.00 -95.08 15.55
N HIS A 317 30.99 -95.92 15.78
CA HIS A 317 29.59 -95.50 15.82
C HIS A 317 29.33 -94.45 16.90
N LEU A 318 29.90 -94.62 18.11
CA LEU A 318 29.78 -93.62 19.17
C LEU A 318 30.49 -92.30 18.81
N SER A 319 31.62 -92.36 18.10
CA SER A 319 32.33 -91.19 17.60
C SER A 319 31.51 -90.40 16.56
N ASP A 320 30.86 -91.10 15.64
CA ASP A 320 29.98 -90.50 14.62
C ASP A 320 28.74 -89.84 15.24
N ILE A 321 28.14 -90.51 16.23
CA ILE A 321 27.05 -89.93 17.02
C ILE A 321 27.57 -88.66 17.70
N LYS A 322 28.69 -88.73 18.43
CA LYS A 322 29.24 -87.57 19.14
C LYS A 322 29.49 -86.38 18.21
N THR A 323 30.10 -86.60 17.05
CA THR A 323 30.36 -85.52 16.07
C THR A 323 29.07 -84.93 15.50
N SER A 324 28.07 -85.76 15.19
CA SER A 324 26.74 -85.30 14.74
C SER A 324 26.04 -84.44 15.80
N TRP A 325 26.04 -84.89 17.06
CA TRP A 325 25.46 -84.13 18.17
C TRP A 325 26.20 -82.82 18.44
N SER A 326 27.54 -82.81 18.39
CA SER A 326 28.33 -81.57 18.46
C SER A 326 27.98 -80.59 17.34
N GLY A 327 27.83 -81.06 16.11
CA GLY A 327 27.40 -80.22 14.99
C GLY A 327 26.00 -79.61 15.19
N LYS A 328 25.06 -80.41 15.72
CA LYS A 328 23.71 -79.93 16.01
C LYS A 328 23.68 -78.91 17.15
N ILE A 329 24.50 -79.11 18.19
CA ILE A 329 24.68 -78.14 19.28
C ILE A 329 25.23 -76.82 18.73
N SER A 330 26.31 -76.84 17.94
CA SER A 330 26.88 -75.61 17.36
C SER A 330 25.91 -74.86 16.44
N SER A 331 25.08 -75.59 15.69
CA SER A 331 24.01 -74.98 14.88
C SER A 331 22.97 -74.28 15.75
N LEU A 332 22.53 -74.92 16.83
CA LEU A 332 21.56 -74.33 17.77
C LEU A 332 22.15 -73.14 18.52
N GLU A 333 23.39 -73.21 18.97
CA GLU A 333 24.09 -72.09 19.61
C GLU A 333 24.18 -70.89 18.67
N THR A 334 24.47 -71.12 17.38
CA THR A 334 24.48 -70.07 16.36
C THR A 334 23.08 -69.45 16.18
N GLN A 335 22.03 -70.26 16.15
CA GLN A 335 20.66 -69.79 16.01
C GLN A 335 20.21 -68.98 17.23
N VAL A 336 20.50 -69.45 18.45
CA VAL A 336 20.23 -68.73 19.69
C VAL A 336 20.98 -67.40 19.72
N GLY A 337 22.24 -67.38 19.26
CA GLY A 337 23.02 -66.14 19.14
C GLY A 337 22.41 -65.12 18.18
N ARG A 338 21.89 -65.57 17.03
CA ARG A 338 21.18 -64.71 16.06
C ARG A 338 19.88 -64.16 16.64
N LEU A 339 19.04 -65.02 17.24
CA LEU A 339 17.78 -64.60 17.88
C LEU A 339 18.01 -63.61 19.02
N SER A 340 19.04 -63.84 19.83
CA SER A 340 19.39 -62.93 20.93
C SER A 340 19.81 -61.56 20.41
N ARG A 341 20.57 -61.50 19.30
CA ARG A 341 20.93 -60.24 18.65
C ARG A 341 19.70 -59.54 18.07
N GLN A 342 18.86 -60.26 17.34
CA GLN A 342 17.64 -59.74 16.75
C GLN A 342 16.69 -59.18 17.82
N ALA A 343 16.48 -59.90 18.92
CA ALA A 343 15.67 -59.41 20.04
C ALA A 343 16.24 -58.12 20.66
N GLY A 344 17.57 -57.99 20.70
CA GLY A 344 18.25 -56.77 21.10
C GLY A 344 17.98 -55.60 20.16
N GLU A 345 18.13 -55.81 18.86
CA GLU A 345 17.89 -54.81 17.80
C GLU A 345 16.43 -54.35 17.77
N GLU A 346 15.47 -55.28 17.79
CA GLU A 346 14.03 -54.98 17.89
C GLU A 346 13.68 -54.21 19.17
N GLY A 347 14.34 -54.52 20.28
CA GLY A 347 14.17 -53.79 21.54
C GLY A 347 14.68 -52.34 21.50
N LEU A 348 15.75 -52.07 20.73
CA LEU A 348 16.23 -50.70 20.47
C LEU A 348 15.27 -49.94 19.56
N GLU A 349 14.84 -50.56 18.47
CA GLU A 349 13.94 -49.94 17.49
C GLU A 349 12.59 -49.60 18.13
N ARG A 350 12.03 -50.51 18.94
CA ARG A 350 10.81 -50.25 19.71
C ARG A 350 10.94 -49.01 20.59
N ARG A 351 12.06 -48.86 21.30
CA ARG A 351 12.31 -47.66 22.14
C ARG A 351 12.44 -46.39 21.31
N ARG A 352 13.05 -46.46 20.12
CA ARG A 352 13.15 -45.31 19.20
C ARG A 352 11.78 -44.85 18.74
N VAL A 353 10.96 -45.79 18.26
CA VAL A 353 9.58 -45.52 17.79
C VAL A 353 8.72 -44.98 18.94
N GLU A 354 8.85 -45.52 20.15
CA GLU A 354 8.14 -45.03 21.34
C GLU A 354 8.50 -43.57 21.68
N GLN A 355 9.78 -43.20 21.56
CA GLN A 355 10.24 -41.82 21.75
C GLN A 355 9.71 -40.87 20.68
N GLU A 356 9.71 -41.28 19.41
CA GLU A 356 9.15 -40.48 18.31
C GLU A 356 7.64 -40.28 18.46
N LYS A 357 6.92 -41.34 18.83
CA LYS A 357 5.49 -41.28 19.16
C LYS A 357 5.19 -40.28 20.28
N GLU A 358 5.99 -40.28 21.35
CA GLU A 358 5.78 -39.32 22.45
C GLU A 358 6.08 -37.88 22.03
N ARG A 359 7.13 -37.66 21.20
CA ARG A 359 7.41 -36.32 20.63
C ARG A 359 6.25 -35.83 19.76
N LEU A 360 5.72 -36.68 18.88
CA LEU A 360 4.57 -36.34 18.03
C LEU A 360 3.33 -36.03 18.87
N LYS A 361 3.08 -36.83 19.92
CA LYS A 361 1.97 -36.60 20.86
C LYS A 361 2.09 -35.25 21.57
N GLN A 362 3.29 -34.86 21.98
CA GLN A 362 3.54 -33.54 22.58
C GLN A 362 3.32 -32.42 21.55
N ARG A 363 3.76 -32.60 20.30
CA ARG A 363 3.55 -31.61 19.23
C ARG A 363 2.07 -31.43 18.90
N ILE A 364 1.29 -32.51 18.87
CA ILE A 364 -0.17 -32.46 18.68
C ILE A 364 -0.81 -31.62 19.79
N LYS A 365 -0.49 -31.91 21.07
CA LYS A 365 -1.02 -31.12 22.19
C LYS A 365 -0.68 -29.64 22.08
N GLN A 366 0.54 -29.30 21.66
CA GLN A 366 0.94 -27.92 21.47
C GLN A 366 0.11 -27.22 20.38
N LEU A 367 -0.08 -27.89 19.24
CA LEU A 367 -0.90 -27.37 18.14
C LEU A 367 -2.38 -27.21 18.55
N GLU A 368 -2.93 -28.15 19.32
CA GLU A 368 -4.28 -28.04 19.88
C GLU A 368 -4.43 -26.79 20.76
N THR A 369 -3.45 -26.51 21.64
CA THR A 369 -3.48 -25.29 22.46
C THR A 369 -3.33 -24.01 21.64
N GLU A 370 -2.53 -24.05 20.55
CA GLU A 370 -2.35 -22.89 19.67
C GLU A 370 -3.63 -22.58 18.86
N ILE A 371 -4.32 -23.62 18.40
CA ILE A 371 -5.63 -23.50 17.74
C ILE A 371 -6.65 -22.87 18.70
N GLU A 372 -6.71 -23.33 19.95
CA GLU A 372 -7.63 -22.79 20.96
C GLU A 372 -7.39 -21.29 21.19
N VAL A 373 -6.14 -20.87 21.35
CA VAL A 373 -5.78 -19.46 21.50
C VAL A 373 -6.17 -18.64 20.26
N ASN A 374 -5.88 -19.16 19.06
CA ASN A 374 -6.25 -18.48 17.81
C ASN A 374 -7.75 -18.32 17.66
N ASN A 375 -8.55 -19.30 18.07
CA ASN A 375 -10.01 -19.22 18.07
C ASN A 375 -10.51 -18.09 18.98
N VAL A 376 -9.94 -17.96 20.19
CA VAL A 376 -10.28 -16.85 21.11
C VAL A 376 -9.90 -15.49 20.50
N VAL A 377 -8.75 -15.38 19.86
CA VAL A 377 -8.32 -14.15 19.17
C VAL A 377 -9.27 -13.80 18.03
N LEU A 378 -9.68 -14.78 17.22
CA LEU A 378 -10.64 -14.57 16.13
C LEU A 378 -11.99 -14.08 16.68
N ALA A 379 -12.54 -14.77 17.68
CA ALA A 379 -13.79 -14.36 18.32
C ALA A 379 -13.73 -12.92 18.87
N THR A 380 -12.58 -12.53 19.43
CA THR A 380 -12.37 -11.16 19.93
C THR A 380 -12.35 -10.13 18.79
N LYS A 381 -11.72 -10.47 17.65
CA LYS A 381 -11.70 -9.62 16.46
C LYS A 381 -13.08 -9.49 15.84
N ASP A 382 -13.82 -10.59 15.73
CA ASP A 382 -15.19 -10.59 15.22
C ASP A 382 -16.11 -9.71 16.07
N ALA A 383 -16.00 -9.81 17.41
CA ALA A 383 -16.74 -8.95 18.33
C ALA A 383 -16.35 -7.46 18.22
N LYS A 384 -15.12 -7.14 17.79
CA LYS A 384 -14.72 -5.76 17.50
C LYS A 384 -15.27 -5.27 16.16
N LEU A 385 -15.23 -6.11 15.13
CA LEU A 385 -15.80 -5.79 13.82
C LEU A 385 -17.32 -5.55 13.91
N LEU A 386 -18.02 -6.36 14.72
CA LEU A 386 -19.46 -6.17 14.94
C LEU A 386 -19.75 -4.80 15.56
N ARG A 387 -19.03 -4.41 16.63
CA ARG A 387 -19.16 -3.07 17.24
C ARG A 387 -18.85 -1.93 16.26
N MET A 388 -17.78 -2.06 15.48
CA MET A 388 -17.47 -1.05 14.47
C MET A 388 -18.55 -0.96 13.37
N THR A 389 -19.24 -2.06 13.07
CA THR A 389 -20.37 -2.07 12.13
C THR A 389 -21.57 -1.35 12.73
N GLU A 390 -21.89 -1.62 14.01
CA GLU A 390 -22.93 -0.93 14.77
C GLU A 390 -22.65 0.59 14.82
N ASP A 391 -21.41 1.00 15.10
CA ASP A 391 -21.01 2.42 15.11
C ASP A 391 -21.19 3.08 13.73
N ILE A 392 -20.87 2.37 12.64
CA ILE A 392 -21.06 2.86 11.27
C ILE A 392 -22.55 3.04 10.96
N ASP A 393 -23.38 2.07 11.34
CA ASP A 393 -24.82 2.13 11.13
C ASP A 393 -25.46 3.29 11.93
N GLU A 394 -25.01 3.52 13.17
CA GLU A 394 -25.44 4.66 13.99
C GLU A 394 -25.06 6.00 13.35
N MET A 395 -23.79 6.18 12.96
CA MET A 395 -23.35 7.39 12.25
C MET A 395 -24.11 7.60 10.93
N ALA A 396 -24.44 6.52 10.20
CA ALA A 396 -25.23 6.60 8.97
C ALA A 396 -26.68 7.05 9.25
N MET A 397 -27.28 6.60 10.36
CA MET A 397 -28.58 7.08 10.83
C MET A 397 -28.53 8.56 11.20
N GLU A 398 -27.56 9.00 12.00
CA GLU A 398 -27.39 10.41 12.38
C GLU A 398 -27.22 11.32 11.15
N LEU A 399 -26.39 10.91 10.19
CA LEU A 399 -26.20 11.65 8.93
C LEU A 399 -27.51 11.77 8.13
N LYS A 400 -28.33 10.72 8.12
CA LYS A 400 -29.63 10.72 7.44
C LYS A 400 -30.62 11.67 8.11
N GLU A 401 -30.65 11.71 9.44
CA GLU A 401 -31.49 12.64 10.21
C GLU A 401 -31.05 14.09 10.01
N LEU A 402 -29.74 14.37 10.11
CA LEU A 402 -29.15 15.69 9.80
C LEU A 402 -29.50 16.15 8.38
N ARG A 403 -29.39 15.25 7.39
CA ARG A 403 -29.75 15.57 6.01
C ARG A 403 -31.24 15.91 5.86
N ALA A 404 -32.11 15.17 6.54
CA ALA A 404 -33.55 15.46 6.55
C ALA A 404 -33.86 16.83 7.18
N SER A 405 -33.23 17.15 8.33
CA SER A 405 -33.38 18.45 8.98
C SER A 405 -32.92 19.60 8.08
N VAL A 406 -31.78 19.44 7.39
CA VAL A 406 -31.27 20.46 6.45
C VAL A 406 -32.21 20.60 5.25
N ASP A 407 -32.70 19.50 4.70
CA ASP A 407 -33.67 19.54 3.59
C ASP A 407 -34.96 20.28 4.02
N ASP A 408 -35.45 20.04 5.25
CA ASP A 408 -36.61 20.75 5.83
C ASP A 408 -36.35 22.26 6.00
N GLU A 409 -35.19 22.66 6.56
CA GLU A 409 -34.79 24.07 6.70
C GLU A 409 -34.68 24.77 5.34
N VAL A 410 -34.07 24.11 4.35
CA VAL A 410 -33.95 24.63 2.99
C VAL A 410 -35.32 24.85 2.37
N ASP A 411 -36.25 23.93 2.57
CA ASP A 411 -37.62 24.05 2.07
C ASP A 411 -38.41 25.17 2.79
N GLU A 412 -38.18 25.38 4.08
CA GLU A 412 -38.72 26.54 4.80
C GLU A 412 -38.18 27.85 4.24
N PHE A 413 -36.86 27.97 4.03
CA PHE A 413 -36.26 29.17 3.42
C PHE A 413 -36.79 29.42 2.01
N LYS A 414 -36.98 28.39 1.18
CA LYS A 414 -37.61 28.53 -0.14
C LYS A 414 -39.02 29.10 -0.04
N ARG A 415 -39.85 28.61 0.90
CA ARG A 415 -41.21 29.14 1.13
C ARG A 415 -41.16 30.60 1.57
N GLN A 416 -40.21 30.96 2.43
CA GLN A 416 -40.04 32.33 2.90
C GLN A 416 -39.66 33.28 1.76
N ILE A 417 -38.75 32.88 0.87
CA ILE A 417 -38.36 33.64 -0.33
C ILE A 417 -39.57 33.84 -1.27
N VAL A 418 -40.38 32.81 -1.48
CA VAL A 418 -41.60 32.91 -2.31
C VAL A 418 -42.59 33.90 -1.69
N SER A 419 -42.82 33.82 -0.37
CA SER A 419 -43.68 34.76 0.36
C SER A 419 -43.20 36.22 0.23
N TYR A 420 -41.89 36.46 0.34
CA TYR A 420 -41.32 37.80 0.15
C TYR A 420 -41.39 38.32 -1.28
N ARG A 421 -41.47 37.44 -2.29
CA ARG A 421 -41.63 37.83 -3.70
C ARG A 421 -43.09 38.16 -4.05
N ASP A 422 -44.04 37.55 -3.35
CA ASP A 422 -45.47 37.68 -3.64
C ASP A 422 -46.15 38.83 -2.84
N MET A 423 -45.41 39.48 -1.92
CA MET A 423 -45.73 40.78 -1.29
C MET A 423 -45.22 41.94 -2.14
#